data_AF-A0A8H3ALS9-F1
#
_entry.id   AF-A0A8H3ALS9-F1
#
_cell.length_a   1.000
_cell.length_b   1.000
_cell.length_c   1.000
_cell.angle_alpha   90.00
_cell.angle_beta   90.00
_cell.angle_gamma   90.00
#
_symmetry.space_group_name_H-M   'P 1'
#
loop_
_entity.id
_entity.type
_entity.pdbx_description
1 polymer ?
#
loop_
_entity_poly.entity_id
_entity_poly.type
_entity_poly.pdbx_seq_one_letter_code
_entity_poly.pdbx_strand_id
1 'polypeptide(L)'
;MILQSPGALRATVRQFCTGLLCRQKATANVLVDNLSVPLKATWSVGQLLSTYPAPELSDGTFSRLHRLAALDPPDSTSPDKKELKLELQELLRLVEAVKLVDTSSLHVTKQTGLLDSRIWAEGRGMDLEAPTADHLSESHGDALLKHAKRHIDGQYVVETAARATRGAKSR
;
A
#
# COMPACT_ATOMS: atom_id res chain seq x y z
N MET A 1 -34.17 -12.39 -56.04
CA MET A 1 -33.29 -11.39 -55.41
C MET A 1 -32.32 -12.13 -54.49
N ILE A 2 -31.02 -11.97 -54.78
CA ILE A 2 -29.84 -12.47 -54.05
C ILE A 2 -29.68 -11.59 -52.79
N LEU A 3 -29.42 -12.11 -51.59
CA LEU A 3 -28.10 -12.26 -50.92
C LEU A 3 -28.36 -12.99 -49.58
N GLN A 4 -27.85 -14.21 -49.34
CA GLN A 4 -26.55 -14.52 -48.71
C GLN A 4 -26.18 -13.67 -47.46
N SER A 5 -26.25 -14.28 -46.27
CA SER A 5 -25.09 -14.64 -45.44
C SER A 5 -25.48 -14.94 -43.97
N PRO A 6 -25.00 -16.05 -43.37
CA PRO A 6 -25.10 -16.32 -41.94
C PRO A 6 -23.91 -15.72 -41.18
N GLY A 7 -24.17 -14.77 -40.29
CA GLY A 7 -23.17 -14.18 -39.40
C GLY A 7 -22.90 -15.07 -38.18
N ALA A 8 -21.95 -15.99 -38.32
CA ALA A 8 -21.36 -16.72 -37.21
C ALA A 8 -20.56 -15.77 -36.30
N LEU A 9 -21.05 -15.53 -35.08
CA LEU A 9 -20.23 -14.94 -34.02
C LEU A 9 -19.70 -16.05 -33.12
N ARG A 10 -18.41 -16.31 -33.37
CA ARG A 10 -17.50 -17.22 -32.70
C ARG A 10 -17.56 -17.05 -31.18
N ALA A 11 -17.90 -18.12 -30.48
CA ALA A 11 -17.55 -18.31 -29.09
C ALA A 11 -16.02 -18.37 -28.99
N THR A 12 -15.38 -17.29 -28.58
CA THR A 12 -13.98 -17.32 -28.14
C THR A 12 -13.96 -17.84 -26.71
N VAL A 13 -13.83 -19.15 -26.60
CA VAL A 13 -13.31 -19.81 -25.40
C VAL A 13 -11.91 -19.26 -25.19
N ARG A 14 -11.77 -18.21 -24.39
CA ARG A 14 -10.47 -17.86 -23.81
C ARG A 14 -10.15 -18.96 -22.80
N GLN A 15 -9.40 -19.94 -23.26
CA GLN A 15 -8.64 -20.85 -22.43
C GLN A 15 -7.75 -19.99 -21.52
N PHE A 16 -8.26 -19.66 -20.34
CA PHE A 16 -7.37 -19.41 -19.22
C PHE A 16 -6.74 -20.76 -18.92
N CYS A 17 -5.43 -20.85 -19.11
CA CYS A 17 -4.61 -21.96 -18.68
C CYS A 17 -4.73 -22.08 -17.16
N THR A 18 -5.77 -22.77 -16.70
CA THR A 18 -5.86 -23.30 -15.35
C THR A 18 -4.80 -24.38 -15.23
N GLY A 19 -3.70 -24.02 -14.57
CA GLY A 19 -2.59 -24.93 -14.33
C GLY A 19 -1.25 -24.26 -14.48
N LEU A 20 -0.86 -23.45 -13.48
CA LEU A 20 0.55 -23.29 -13.17
C LEU A 20 1.06 -24.54 -12.43
N LEU A 21 0.90 -25.70 -13.05
CA LEU A 21 2.00 -26.65 -13.12
C LEU A 21 2.94 -26.08 -14.18
N CYS A 22 3.67 -25.02 -13.81
CA CYS A 22 4.94 -24.74 -14.44
C CYS A 22 5.85 -25.90 -14.05
N ARG A 23 5.69 -27.04 -14.73
CA ARG A 23 6.76 -28.00 -14.91
C ARG A 23 7.79 -27.26 -15.74
N GLN A 24 8.60 -26.45 -15.07
CA GLN A 24 9.80 -25.87 -15.64
C GLN A 24 10.55 -27.05 -16.23
N LYS A 25 10.56 -27.17 -17.56
CA LYS A 25 11.46 -28.09 -18.23
C LYS A 25 12.83 -27.69 -17.74
N ALA A 26 13.43 -28.53 -16.89
CA ALA A 26 14.80 -28.38 -16.46
C ALA A 26 15.66 -28.40 -17.72
N THR A 27 16.06 -27.23 -18.18
CA THR A 27 17.07 -27.09 -19.21
C THR A 27 18.24 -26.32 -18.61
N ALA A 28 19.42 -26.91 -18.78
CA ALA A 28 20.75 -26.53 -18.32
C ALA A 28 21.15 -27.11 -16.95
N ASN A 29 22.31 -27.79 -16.94
CA ASN A 29 23.02 -28.28 -15.76
C ASN A 29 23.21 -27.15 -14.75
N VAL A 30 22.34 -27.08 -13.74
CA VAL A 30 22.53 -26.17 -12.62
C VAL A 30 23.63 -26.78 -11.75
N LEU A 31 24.74 -26.06 -11.62
CA LEU A 31 25.83 -26.41 -10.71
C LEU A 31 25.25 -26.41 -9.28
N VAL A 32 25.24 -27.58 -8.65
CA VAL A 32 24.74 -27.81 -7.29
C VAL A 32 25.87 -28.29 -6.39
N ASP A 33 25.80 -27.97 -5.10
CA ASP A 33 26.71 -28.51 -4.07
C ASP A 33 26.34 -29.97 -3.72
N ASN A 34 27.16 -30.63 -2.90
CA ASN A 34 26.97 -31.98 -2.38
C ASN A 34 25.62 -32.16 -1.64
N LEU A 35 25.01 -31.08 -1.18
CA LEU A 35 23.67 -31.06 -0.55
C LEU A 35 22.53 -30.74 -1.54
N SER A 36 22.79 -30.78 -2.86
CA SER A 36 21.83 -30.42 -3.91
C SER A 36 21.34 -28.96 -3.87
N VAL A 37 22.08 -28.07 -3.19
CA VAL A 37 21.79 -26.64 -3.17
C VAL A 37 22.41 -25.98 -4.40
N PRO A 38 21.66 -25.17 -5.18
CA PRO A 38 22.21 -24.45 -6.33
C PRO A 38 23.36 -23.52 -5.93
N LEU A 39 24.50 -23.64 -6.61
CA LEU A 39 25.66 -22.75 -6.44
C LEU A 39 25.41 -21.33 -7.01
N LYS A 40 24.37 -21.19 -7.83
CA LYS A 40 23.88 -19.90 -8.34
C LYS A 40 22.38 -19.82 -8.09
N ALA A 41 21.92 -18.63 -7.70
CA ALA A 41 20.50 -18.34 -7.56
C ALA A 41 19.80 -18.63 -8.90
N THR A 42 18.75 -19.44 -8.86
CA THR A 42 17.98 -19.84 -10.05
C THR A 42 17.20 -18.68 -10.64
N TRP A 43 16.90 -17.67 -9.81
CA TRP A 43 16.27 -16.41 -10.18
C TRP A 43 16.65 -15.33 -9.16
N SER A 44 16.57 -14.07 -9.59
CA SER A 44 16.73 -12.91 -8.72
C SER A 44 15.38 -12.25 -8.49
N VAL A 45 15.07 -11.90 -7.25
CA VAL A 45 13.87 -11.13 -6.91
C VAL A 45 13.89 -9.77 -7.61
N GLY A 46 15.04 -9.11 -7.69
CA GLY A 46 15.17 -7.83 -8.41
C GLY A 46 14.87 -7.98 -9.89
N GLN A 47 15.31 -9.07 -10.52
CA GLN A 47 14.99 -9.37 -11.92
C GLN A 47 13.49 -9.64 -12.10
N LEU A 48 12.86 -10.37 -11.18
CA LEU A 48 11.42 -10.60 -11.21
C LEU A 48 10.65 -9.28 -11.06
N LEU A 49 11.01 -8.46 -10.07
CA LEU A 49 10.38 -7.17 -9.83
C LEU A 49 10.54 -6.22 -11.03
N SER A 50 11.69 -6.29 -11.71
CA SER A 50 11.98 -5.51 -12.93
C SER A 50 11.08 -5.79 -14.12
N THR A 51 10.23 -6.82 -14.05
CA THR A 51 9.26 -7.13 -15.12
C THR A 51 7.89 -6.50 -14.91
N TYR A 52 7.57 -6.06 -13.68
CA TYR A 52 6.26 -5.48 -13.38
C TYR A 52 6.19 -4.01 -13.78
N PRO A 53 5.01 -3.49 -14.18
CA PRO A 53 4.84 -2.08 -14.48
C PRO A 53 5.01 -1.23 -13.21
N ALA A 54 5.73 -0.11 -13.34
CA ALA A 54 5.76 0.93 -12.30
C ALA A 54 4.80 2.05 -12.69
N PRO A 55 3.72 2.30 -11.93
CA PRO A 55 2.79 3.38 -12.26
C PRO A 55 3.48 4.74 -12.15
N GLU A 56 3.23 5.62 -13.13
CA GLU A 56 3.81 6.95 -13.09
C GLU A 56 3.09 7.80 -12.02
N LEU A 57 3.86 8.41 -11.12
CA LEU A 57 3.30 9.22 -10.04
C LEU A 57 3.13 10.65 -10.56
N SER A 58 1.90 11.17 -10.60
CA SER A 58 1.71 12.56 -11.05
C SER A 58 2.22 13.56 -9.99
N ASP A 59 2.69 14.73 -10.42
CA ASP A 59 3.14 15.78 -9.49
C ASP A 59 2.02 16.24 -8.55
N GLY A 60 0.77 16.29 -9.03
CA GLY A 60 -0.38 16.58 -8.20
C GLY A 60 -0.62 15.53 -7.12
N THR A 61 -0.43 14.25 -7.45
CA THR A 61 -0.50 13.13 -6.48
C THR A 61 0.63 13.23 -5.46
N PHE A 62 1.85 13.54 -5.89
CA PHE A 62 3.01 13.72 -5.01
C PHE A 62 2.76 14.78 -3.94
N SER A 63 2.34 15.97 -4.37
CA SER A 63 2.02 17.07 -3.45
C SER A 63 0.84 16.74 -2.54
N ARG A 64 -0.15 16.01 -3.05
CA ARG A 64 -1.28 15.54 -2.24
C ARG A 64 -0.84 14.56 -1.15
N LEU A 65 0.08 13.64 -1.46
CA LEU A 65 0.63 12.71 -0.48
C LEU A 65 1.39 13.42 0.63
N HIS A 66 2.23 14.40 0.28
CA HIS A 66 2.95 15.20 1.29
C HIS A 66 1.98 15.95 2.20
N ARG A 67 0.95 16.58 1.62
CA ARG A 67 -0.10 17.25 2.40
C ARG A 67 -0.84 16.29 3.34
N LEU A 68 -1.16 15.08 2.89
CA LEU A 68 -1.84 14.07 3.72
C LEU A 68 -0.95 13.54 4.84
N ALA A 69 0.35 13.45 4.59
CA ALA A 69 1.35 13.07 5.59
C ALA A 69 1.74 14.23 6.53
N ALA A 70 1.12 15.41 6.37
CA ALA A 70 1.50 16.64 7.08
C ALA A 70 3.00 16.99 6.92
N LEU A 71 3.55 16.70 5.74
CA LEU A 71 4.92 17.03 5.35
C LEU A 71 4.92 18.23 4.40
N ASP A 72 5.96 19.05 4.49
CA ASP A 72 6.21 20.11 3.53
C ASP A 72 6.79 19.51 2.23
N PRO A 73 6.18 19.79 1.06
CA PRO A 73 6.69 19.28 -0.20
C PRO A 73 8.03 19.94 -0.57
N PRO A 74 9.00 19.18 -1.11
CA PRO A 74 10.23 19.77 -1.62
C PRO A 74 9.94 20.69 -2.81
N ASP A 75 10.85 21.64 -3.03
CA ASP A 75 10.74 22.61 -4.12
C ASP A 75 10.57 21.92 -5.48
N SER A 76 9.77 22.52 -6.36
CA SER A 76 9.40 21.92 -7.64
C SER A 76 10.58 21.68 -8.58
N THR A 77 11.67 22.44 -8.41
CA THR A 77 12.91 22.36 -9.17
C THR A 77 14.01 21.57 -8.46
N SER A 78 13.78 21.10 -7.22
CA SER A 78 14.77 20.35 -6.46
C SER A 78 15.06 18.99 -7.11
N PRO A 79 16.34 18.56 -7.18
CA PRO A 79 16.69 17.19 -7.57
C PRO A 79 16.10 16.16 -6.60
N ASP A 80 15.95 16.51 -5.33
CA ASP A 80 15.42 15.63 -4.27
C ASP A 80 13.98 15.20 -4.57
N LYS A 81 13.18 16.08 -5.19
CA LYS A 81 11.83 15.74 -5.63
C LYS A 81 11.84 14.61 -6.65
N LYS A 82 12.80 14.60 -7.58
CA LYS A 82 12.90 13.55 -8.61
C LYS A 82 13.34 12.23 -8.00
N GLU A 83 14.30 12.27 -7.09
CA GLU A 83 14.78 11.09 -6.37
C GLU A 83 13.67 10.44 -5.54
N LEU A 84 13.01 11.20 -4.66
CA LEU A 84 11.89 10.73 -3.84
C LEU A 84 10.73 10.17 -4.69
N LYS A 85 10.48 10.79 -5.85
CA LYS A 85 9.46 10.33 -6.78
C LYS A 85 9.83 8.96 -7.39
N LEU A 86 11.10 8.76 -7.76
CA LEU A 86 11.58 7.47 -8.26
C LEU A 86 11.51 6.38 -7.18
N GLU A 87 11.92 6.69 -5.94
CA GLU A 87 11.84 5.75 -4.82
C GLU A 87 10.40 5.32 -4.54
N LEU A 88 9.45 6.28 -4.50
CA LEU A 88 8.03 5.96 -4.32
C LEU A 88 7.47 5.12 -5.47
N GLN A 89 7.94 5.33 -6.69
CA GLN A 89 7.53 4.53 -7.85
C GLN A 89 8.04 3.09 -7.77
N GLU A 90 9.26 2.89 -7.26
CA GLU A 90 9.81 1.56 -7.02
C GLU A 90 9.02 0.82 -5.93
N LEU A 91 8.63 1.51 -4.86
CA LEU A 91 7.75 0.94 -3.84
C LEU A 91 6.36 0.59 -4.39
N LEU A 92 5.78 1.45 -5.23
CA LEU A 92 4.50 1.19 -5.88
C LEU A 92 4.57 -0.05 -6.79
N ARG A 93 5.68 -0.22 -7.51
CA ARG A 93 5.91 -1.40 -8.34
C ARG A 93 5.83 -2.71 -7.56
N LEU A 94 6.36 -2.73 -6.34
CA LEU A 94 6.29 -3.90 -5.47
C LEU A 94 4.83 -4.20 -5.07
N VAL A 95 4.06 -3.16 -4.73
CA VAL A 95 2.65 -3.32 -4.34
C VAL A 95 1.79 -3.78 -5.52
N GLU A 96 2.07 -3.29 -6.73
CA GLU A 96 1.39 -3.74 -7.95
C GLU A 96 1.68 -5.21 -8.26
N ALA A 97 2.90 -5.70 -8.01
CA ALA A 97 3.23 -7.11 -8.17
C ALA A 97 2.36 -8.02 -7.29
N VAL A 98 2.02 -7.58 -6.06
CA VAL A 98 1.13 -8.32 -5.15
C VAL A 98 -0.30 -8.40 -5.69
N LYS A 99 -0.79 -7.35 -6.35
CA LYS A 99 -2.14 -7.34 -6.93
C LYS A 99 -2.33 -8.33 -8.07
N LEU A 100 -1.24 -8.73 -8.73
CA LEU A 100 -1.27 -9.70 -9.83
C LEU A 100 -1.31 -11.15 -9.36
N VAL A 101 -1.16 -11.39 -8.06
CA VAL A 101 -1.25 -12.74 -7.49
C VAL A 101 -2.71 -13.21 -7.53
N ASP A 102 -2.94 -14.40 -8.10
CA ASP A 102 -4.25 -15.02 -8.11
C ASP A 102 -4.64 -15.44 -6.69
N THR A 103 -5.65 -14.75 -6.15
CA THR A 103 -6.22 -15.01 -4.82
C THR A 103 -7.57 -15.70 -4.91
N SER A 104 -8.01 -16.12 -6.10
CA SER A 104 -9.33 -16.75 -6.31
C SER A 104 -9.52 -18.07 -5.55
N SER A 105 -8.43 -18.77 -5.27
CA SER A 105 -8.41 -20.01 -4.47
C SER A 105 -8.45 -19.76 -2.97
N LEU A 106 -8.19 -18.53 -2.52
CA LEU A 106 -8.40 -18.14 -1.15
C LEU A 106 -9.91 -18.01 -0.96
N HIS A 107 -10.50 -18.96 -0.23
CA HIS A 107 -11.83 -18.82 0.31
C HIS A 107 -11.80 -17.70 1.37
N VAL A 108 -11.67 -16.46 0.92
CA VAL A 108 -12.13 -15.31 1.68
C VAL A 108 -13.62 -15.54 1.77
N THR A 109 -14.06 -16.12 2.88
CA THR A 109 -15.46 -16.14 3.27
C THR A 109 -16.00 -14.76 2.92
N LYS A 110 -16.95 -14.70 1.99
CA LYS A 110 -17.67 -13.47 1.63
C LYS A 110 -18.50 -13.01 2.82
N GLN A 111 -17.87 -12.78 3.97
CA GLN A 111 -18.43 -11.95 5.00
C GLN A 111 -18.38 -10.55 4.42
N THR A 112 -19.56 -9.99 4.23
CA THR A 112 -19.82 -8.66 3.67
C THR A 112 -19.34 -7.53 4.60
N GLY A 113 -18.30 -7.77 5.40
CA GLY A 113 -17.68 -6.83 6.32
C GLY A 113 -16.17 -6.95 6.18
N LEU A 114 -15.45 -5.84 6.39
CA LEU A 114 -14.00 -5.86 6.50
C LEU A 114 -13.59 -7.04 7.39
N LEU A 115 -12.68 -7.88 6.90
CA LEU A 115 -12.00 -8.85 7.75
C LEU A 115 -11.42 -8.05 8.92
N ASP A 116 -11.92 -8.31 10.13
CA ASP A 116 -11.49 -7.57 11.31
C ASP A 116 -9.99 -7.82 11.47
N SER A 117 -9.16 -6.78 11.33
CA SER A 117 -7.71 -6.89 11.51
C SER A 117 -7.33 -7.23 12.95
N ARG A 118 -8.32 -7.28 13.85
CA ARG A 118 -8.24 -7.81 15.21
C ARG A 118 -8.52 -9.31 15.23
N ILE A 119 -7.96 -10.11 14.32
CA ILE A 119 -7.95 -11.56 14.50
C ILE A 119 -6.94 -11.87 15.61
N TRP A 120 -7.38 -11.76 16.86
CA TRP A 120 -6.65 -12.32 17.99
C TRP A 120 -6.73 -13.85 17.88
N ALA A 121 -5.67 -14.54 18.27
CA ALA A 121 -5.74 -16.00 18.40
C ALA A 121 -6.91 -16.37 19.35
N GLU A 122 -7.60 -17.48 19.08
CA GLU A 122 -8.65 -17.98 19.98
C GLU A 122 -8.14 -18.04 21.43
N GLY A 123 -8.88 -17.46 22.36
CA GLY A 123 -8.49 -17.37 23.78
C GLY A 123 -7.48 -16.26 24.12
N ARG A 124 -7.10 -15.41 23.17
CA ARG A 124 -6.27 -14.22 23.40
C ARG A 124 -7.01 -12.92 23.06
N GLY A 125 -8.33 -12.84 23.17
CA GLY A 125 -9.03 -11.56 22.99
C GLY A 125 -8.77 -10.58 24.15
N MET A 126 -8.89 -9.29 23.88
CA MET A 126 -9.07 -8.30 24.94
C MET A 126 -10.50 -8.42 25.47
N ASP A 127 -10.65 -8.72 26.75
CA ASP A 127 -11.96 -8.76 27.39
C ASP A 127 -12.51 -7.34 27.54
N LEU A 128 -13.54 -7.01 26.75
CA LEU A 128 -14.18 -5.69 26.76
C LEU A 128 -15.18 -5.52 27.92
N GLU A 129 -15.61 -6.64 28.50
CA GLU A 129 -16.56 -6.69 29.63
C GLU A 129 -15.84 -6.91 30.97
N ALA A 130 -14.53 -7.16 30.94
CA ALA A 130 -13.72 -7.11 32.14
C ALA A 130 -13.92 -5.74 32.79
N PRO A 131 -14.31 -5.67 34.08
CA PRO A 131 -14.37 -4.40 34.77
C PRO A 131 -13.00 -3.76 34.59
N THR A 132 -12.97 -2.57 33.99
CA THR A 132 -11.74 -1.81 33.73
C THR A 132 -10.91 -1.88 34.99
N ALA A 133 -9.88 -2.72 34.97
CA ALA A 133 -8.93 -2.73 36.05
C ALA A 133 -8.42 -1.29 36.18
N ASP A 134 -8.13 -0.85 37.40
CA ASP A 134 -7.56 0.46 37.77
C ASP A 134 -6.17 0.72 37.14
N HIS A 135 -5.95 0.24 35.92
CA HIS A 135 -4.87 0.56 35.03
C HIS A 135 -5.17 1.94 34.46
N LEU A 136 -4.86 2.93 35.27
CA LEU A 136 -3.77 3.85 35.04
C LEU A 136 -3.95 4.92 36.11
N SER A 137 -2.87 5.29 36.79
CA SER A 137 -2.78 6.58 37.46
C SER A 137 -2.91 7.64 36.36
N GLU A 138 -4.13 7.92 35.92
CA GLU A 138 -4.42 8.82 34.83
C GLU A 138 -3.78 10.15 35.21
N SER A 139 -2.80 10.59 34.42
CA SER A 139 -2.19 11.89 34.63
C SER A 139 -3.21 12.94 34.23
N HIS A 140 -3.64 13.76 35.18
CA HIS A 140 -4.62 14.82 34.95
C HIS A 140 -3.94 16.19 34.88
N GLY A 141 -4.59 17.13 34.19
CA GLY A 141 -4.22 18.55 34.19
C GLY A 141 -2.79 18.80 33.69
N ASP A 142 -2.03 19.61 34.43
CA ASP A 142 -0.68 20.06 34.05
C ASP A 142 0.32 18.90 33.85
N ALA A 143 0.06 17.73 34.44
CA ALA A 143 0.89 16.55 34.23
C ALA A 143 0.93 16.12 32.75
N LEU A 144 -0.14 16.37 31.98
CA LEU A 144 -0.21 16.10 30.54
C LEU A 144 0.64 17.08 29.71
N LEU A 145 0.95 18.24 30.27
CA LEU A 145 1.67 19.31 29.58
C LEU A 145 3.19 19.24 29.80
N LYS A 146 3.68 18.30 30.62
CA LYS A 146 5.11 18.14 30.94
C LYS A 146 6.02 18.03 29.70
N HIS A 147 5.50 17.46 28.62
CA HIS A 147 6.22 17.28 27.36
C HIS A 147 5.77 18.24 26.25
N ALA A 148 4.87 19.18 26.56
CA ALA A 148 4.42 20.18 25.61
C ALA A 148 5.53 21.19 25.34
N LYS A 149 5.89 21.39 24.07
CA LYS A 149 6.86 22.43 23.67
C LYS A 149 6.35 23.84 23.99
N ARG A 150 5.04 24.06 23.89
CA ARG A 150 4.37 25.32 24.19
C ARG A 150 2.99 25.04 24.76
N HIS A 151 2.66 25.68 25.88
CA HIS A 151 1.34 25.69 26.48
C HIS A 151 1.09 27.05 27.14
N ILE A 152 -0.16 27.52 27.16
CA ILE A 152 -0.61 28.73 27.84
C ILE A 152 -1.90 28.38 28.57
N ASP A 153 -2.04 28.79 29.83
CA ASP A 153 -3.24 28.60 30.66
C ASP A 153 -3.79 27.16 30.67
N GLY A 154 -2.89 26.17 30.79
CA GLY A 154 -3.27 24.75 30.82
C GLY A 154 -3.69 24.16 29.46
N GLN A 155 -3.41 24.85 28.35
CA GLN A 155 -3.80 24.43 27.00
C GLN A 155 -2.62 24.36 26.04
N TYR A 156 -2.67 23.43 25.08
CA TYR A 156 -1.70 23.36 23.98
C TYR A 156 -1.88 24.54 23.04
N VAL A 157 -0.77 25.20 22.70
CA VAL A 157 -0.78 26.32 21.75
C VAL A 157 -0.22 25.86 20.42
N VAL A 158 -1.04 25.94 19.38
CA VAL A 158 -0.68 25.61 18.00
C VAL A 158 -0.72 26.88 17.16
N GLU A 159 0.33 27.11 16.37
CA GLU A 159 0.35 28.21 15.42
C GLU A 159 -0.66 27.94 14.30
N THR A 160 -1.71 28.75 14.22
CA THR A 160 -2.70 28.68 13.14
C THR A 160 -2.44 29.77 12.12
N ALA A 161 -2.46 29.44 10.83
CA ALA A 161 -2.40 30.45 9.78
C ALA A 161 -3.59 31.42 9.91
N ALA A 162 -3.31 32.72 9.80
CA ALA A 162 -4.34 33.75 9.86
C ALA A 162 -5.41 33.50 8.78
N ARG A 163 -6.68 33.46 9.18
CA ARG A 163 -7.81 33.29 8.26
C ARG A 163 -7.83 34.46 7.29
N ALA A 164 -7.46 34.22 6.03
CA ALA A 164 -7.53 35.23 4.98
C ALA A 164 -8.98 35.75 4.85
N THR A 165 -9.25 36.94 5.35
CA THR A 165 -10.52 37.64 5.16
C THR A 165 -10.59 38.10 3.71
N ARG A 166 -11.17 37.26 2.84
CA ARG A 166 -11.57 37.69 1.49
C ARG A 166 -12.69 38.72 1.63
N GLY A 167 -12.36 40.00 1.57
CA GLY A 167 -13.40 41.04 1.62
C GLY A 167 -12.91 42.47 1.75
N ALA A 168 -12.03 42.94 0.88
CA ALA A 168 -11.87 44.37 0.64
C ALA A 168 -11.94 44.62 -0.87
N LYS A 169 -13.16 44.75 -1.39
CA LYS A 169 -13.40 45.36 -2.71
C LYS A 169 -13.02 46.84 -2.59
N SER A 170 -11.86 47.22 -3.10
CA SER A 170 -11.59 48.61 -3.47
C SER A 170 -12.56 48.98 -4.60
N ARG A 171 -13.39 49.98 -4.35
CA ARG A 171 -14.02 50.78 -5.41
C ARG A 171 -12.97 51.67 -6.06
#